data_AF-A0A2S8PP08-F1
#
_entry.id   AF-A0A2S8PP08-F1
#
_cell.length_a   1.000
_cell.length_b   1.000
_cell.length_c   1.000
_cell.angle_alpha   90.00
_cell.angle_beta   90.00
_cell.angle_gamma   90.00
#
_symmetry.space_group_name_H-M   'P 1'
#
loop_
_entity.id
_entity.type
_entity.pdbx_description
1 polymer ?
#
loop_
_entity_poly.entity_id
_entity_poly.type
_entity_poly.pdbx_seq_one_letter_code
_entity_poly.pdbx_strand_id
1 'polypeptide(L)'
;MVNTKGIYFFTGTGGVLWGIEEPHDKPYFYCSAPFFYETIRDIMGSIRNRGKPIERYGSEREAEGMTEYEKPIVDITLVEETISEHLGDGAIEITPLQGGNLSRVFSFIHEGQGYVIKFSDLEGAYQSEIYVSNLLSSQGIPFPRCIGHGKTGNLEYSILEKIEGRNLADFSAEEQRRRLPELIRILTRLNHIDLRGAHGYGWIGASGDGAFPTWKDYWESVYAEDQTGSFWENWYALFHTSCLEKEVFDEIYSRLTAYSHYNDSHRYFIHGDFHQWNILSDGSRITGILDCNCAYGDFLVDLAILDRHMDGHNVVQTYQDHQAEAGFVIPDFNERLKGAYYFKGLDGLRFYAKMGWTDAYAYTRNFLLGLDKS
;
A
#
# COMPACT_ATOMS: atom_id res chain seq x y z
N MET A 1 8.64 16.71 37.81
CA MET A 1 9.43 16.72 36.57
C MET A 1 9.31 15.34 35.96
N VAL A 2 8.28 15.14 35.14
CA VAL A 2 8.07 13.88 34.42
C VAL A 2 8.42 14.15 32.97
N ASN A 3 9.36 13.37 32.49
CA ASN A 3 10.00 13.45 31.18
C ASN A 3 9.05 12.82 30.15
N THR A 4 8.44 13.62 29.29
CA THR A 4 7.57 13.15 28.20
C THR A 4 8.44 12.76 27.01
N LYS A 5 8.56 11.44 26.75
CA LYS A 5 9.07 10.91 25.48
C LYS A 5 7.89 10.82 24.51
N GLY A 6 7.86 11.69 23.51
CA GLY A 6 6.92 11.62 22.38
C GLY A 6 7.23 10.42 21.50
N ILE A 7 6.19 9.70 21.08
CA ILE A 7 6.26 8.60 20.12
C ILE A 7 5.73 9.16 18.80
N TYR A 8 6.58 9.18 17.77
CA TYR A 8 6.25 9.62 16.41
C TYR A 8 5.82 8.41 15.57
N PHE A 9 4.78 8.56 14.74
CA PHE A 9 4.28 7.48 13.87
C PHE A 9 4.47 7.80 12.38
N PHE A 10 4.89 6.76 11.63
CA PHE A 10 5.31 6.78 10.23
C PHE A 10 4.19 6.22 9.32
N THR A 11 3.85 6.94 8.25
CA THR A 11 3.06 6.42 7.12
C THR A 11 3.89 6.61 5.86
N GLY A 12 4.02 5.59 5.02
CA GLY A 12 4.99 5.57 3.94
C GLY A 12 4.38 5.46 2.56
N THR A 13 3.71 6.53 2.06
CA THR A 13 3.72 7.05 0.66
C THR A 13 2.63 8.11 0.45
N GLY A 14 2.87 9.36 0.88
CA GLY A 14 2.04 10.50 0.43
C GLY A 14 0.58 10.56 0.94
N GLY A 15 0.13 9.59 1.74
CA GLY A 15 -1.04 9.74 2.61
C GLY A 15 -0.75 10.72 3.75
N VAL A 16 -1.36 11.90 3.66
CA VAL A 16 -1.31 12.95 4.69
C VAL A 16 -2.17 12.50 5.86
N LEU A 17 -1.55 12.32 7.03
CA LEU A 17 -2.27 12.18 8.29
C LEU A 17 -2.80 13.54 8.73
N TRP A 18 -4.12 13.72 8.76
CA TRP A 18 -4.77 14.83 9.45
C TRP A 18 -4.94 14.45 10.92
N GLY A 19 -4.02 14.90 11.79
CA GLY A 19 -4.10 14.68 13.23
C GLY A 19 -4.55 15.92 13.98
N ILE A 20 -5.77 15.88 14.55
CA ILE A 20 -6.11 16.60 15.78
C ILE A 20 -5.88 15.61 16.93
N GLU A 21 -5.20 16.05 17.99
CA GLU A 21 -4.97 15.29 19.23
C GLU A 21 -6.29 14.76 19.80
N GLU A 22 -6.40 13.46 20.15
CA GLU A 22 -7.29 12.96 21.23
C GLU A 22 -7.11 11.45 21.57
N PRO A 23 -7.71 10.89 22.65
CA PRO A 23 -7.01 10.07 23.65
C PRO A 23 -7.02 8.55 23.45
N HIS A 24 -6.05 7.92 24.13
CA HIS A 24 -5.87 6.48 24.30
C HIS A 24 -7.10 5.80 24.94
N ASP A 25 -7.76 4.90 24.19
CA ASP A 25 -8.36 3.65 24.70
C ASP A 25 -9.12 2.93 23.57
N LYS A 26 -8.38 2.17 22.73
CA LYS A 26 -8.82 1.02 21.91
C LYS A 26 -7.62 0.52 21.07
N PRO A 27 -7.43 -0.80 20.89
CA PRO A 27 -6.40 -1.31 19.99
C PRO A 27 -6.88 -1.08 18.55
N TYR A 28 -6.36 -0.04 17.89
CA TYR A 28 -6.64 0.24 16.48
C TYR A 28 -5.64 -0.50 15.60
N PHE A 29 -6.16 -1.17 14.57
CA PHE A 29 -5.40 -1.93 13.57
C PHE A 29 -4.75 -0.97 12.57
N TYR A 30 -3.43 -0.87 12.61
CA TYR A 30 -2.67 -0.11 11.64
C TYR A 30 -2.04 -1.10 10.66
N CYS A 31 -2.35 -1.07 9.38
CA CYS A 31 -1.61 -1.87 8.39
C CYS A 31 -1.44 -1.08 7.11
N SER A 32 -0.47 -0.16 7.09
CA SER A 32 0.08 0.40 5.85
C SER A 32 1.57 0.09 5.86
N ALA A 33 1.96 -1.00 5.20
CA ALA A 33 3.36 -1.36 5.04
C ALA A 33 3.90 -0.66 3.78
N PRO A 34 5.06 0.02 3.84
CA PRO A 34 5.59 0.78 2.72
C PRO A 34 6.29 -0.14 1.72
N PHE A 35 5.70 -0.36 0.54
CA PHE A 35 6.32 -1.13 -0.54
C PHE A 35 6.25 -0.39 -1.85
N PHE A 36 7.29 0.37 -2.18
CA PHE A 36 7.45 0.77 -3.58
C PHE A 36 8.88 0.85 -4.13
N TYR A 37 9.95 0.78 -3.33
CA TYR A 37 11.15 1.52 -3.79
C TYR A 37 12.45 0.78 -4.16
N GLU A 38 12.59 -0.53 -4.05
CA GLU A 38 13.94 -1.13 -4.28
C GLU A 38 14.06 -2.00 -5.54
N THR A 39 12.94 -2.41 -6.16
CA THR A 39 12.98 -3.29 -7.34
C THR A 39 13.51 -2.59 -8.62
N ILE A 40 13.55 -1.25 -8.67
CA ILE A 40 14.14 -0.52 -9.82
C ILE A 40 15.66 -0.63 -9.83
N ARG A 41 16.32 -0.79 -8.67
CA ARG A 41 17.79 -0.90 -8.61
C ARG A 41 18.30 -2.24 -9.15
N ASP A 42 17.53 -3.32 -8.94
CA ASP A 42 17.98 -4.68 -9.26
C ASP A 42 17.73 -5.12 -10.71
N ILE A 43 16.73 -4.56 -11.40
CA ILE A 43 16.46 -4.89 -12.81
C ILE A 43 17.60 -4.41 -13.72
N MET A 44 18.36 -3.37 -13.34
CA MET A 44 19.52 -2.88 -14.11
C MET A 44 20.86 -3.53 -13.73
N GLY A 45 20.94 -4.30 -12.64
CA GLY A 45 22.19 -4.91 -12.14
C GLY A 45 22.46 -6.36 -12.56
N SER A 46 21.44 -7.12 -12.98
CA SER A 46 21.52 -8.58 -13.13
C SER A 46 22.05 -9.10 -14.49
N ILE A 47 22.69 -8.26 -15.30
CA ILE A 47 23.46 -8.71 -16.48
C ILE A 47 24.94 -8.34 -16.32
N ARG A 48 25.63 -8.96 -15.34
CA ARG A 48 27.05 -9.31 -15.46
C ARG A 48 27.52 -10.19 -14.29
N ASN A 49 28.25 -11.24 -14.67
CA ASN A 49 29.08 -12.14 -13.86
C ASN A 49 28.43 -13.37 -13.21
N ARG A 50 28.34 -14.44 -14.02
CA ARG A 50 28.54 -15.80 -13.51
C ARG A 50 30.05 -16.09 -13.41
N GLY A 51 30.50 -16.48 -12.22
CA GLY A 51 31.62 -17.40 -12.04
C GLY A 51 32.81 -16.90 -11.22
N LYS A 52 32.88 -17.29 -9.93
CA LYS A 52 33.95 -18.12 -9.29
C LYS A 52 33.87 -18.09 -7.75
N PRO A 53 34.49 -19.06 -7.03
CA PRO A 53 33.99 -19.56 -5.75
C PRO A 53 34.57 -18.89 -4.49
N ILE A 54 33.89 -19.20 -3.39
CA ILE A 54 33.98 -18.76 -1.99
C ILE A 54 35.39 -18.93 -1.38
N GLU A 55 35.89 -17.90 -0.71
CA GLU A 55 36.90 -18.01 0.36
C GLU A 55 36.39 -17.31 1.63
N ARG A 56 36.47 -18.03 2.76
CA ARG A 56 36.15 -17.55 4.11
C ARG A 56 37.26 -16.64 4.61
N TYR A 57 36.90 -15.44 5.07
CA TYR A 57 37.64 -14.74 6.12
C TYR A 57 36.66 -14.10 7.11
N GLY A 58 36.82 -14.47 8.38
CA GLY A 58 36.17 -13.79 9.49
C GLY A 58 36.92 -12.50 9.83
N SER A 59 36.16 -11.45 10.07
CA SER A 59 36.53 -10.35 10.96
C SER A 59 35.24 -9.69 11.40
N GLU A 60 35.06 -9.57 12.71
CA GLU A 60 34.05 -8.76 13.37
C GLU A 60 33.98 -7.38 12.69
N ARG A 61 32.89 -7.11 11.96
CA ARG A 61 32.47 -5.75 11.66
C ARG A 61 31.26 -5.48 12.53
N GLU A 62 31.43 -4.50 13.39
CA GLU A 62 30.36 -3.83 14.10
C GLU A 62 29.26 -3.48 13.10
N ALA A 63 28.02 -3.79 13.46
CA ALA A 63 26.85 -3.45 12.68
C ALA A 63 26.72 -1.91 12.65
N GLU A 64 27.23 -1.28 11.60
CA GLU A 64 26.87 0.09 11.24
C GLU A 64 25.37 0.08 10.93
N GLY A 65 24.60 0.72 11.82
CA GLY A 65 23.16 0.82 11.72
C GLY A 65 22.74 1.48 10.40
N MET A 66 21.72 0.90 9.76
CA MET A 66 21.07 1.48 8.59
C MET A 66 20.62 2.92 8.92
N THR A 67 21.20 3.90 8.24
CA THR A 67 20.72 5.27 8.29
C THR A 67 19.39 5.34 7.54
N GLU A 68 18.32 5.68 8.24
CA GLU A 68 17.01 5.98 7.67
C GLU A 68 17.15 6.97 6.50
N TYR A 69 16.51 6.70 5.36
CA TYR A 69 16.61 7.57 4.18
C TYR A 69 16.16 8.99 4.52
N GLU A 70 17.04 9.97 4.28
CA GLU A 70 16.72 11.38 4.49
C GLU A 70 16.03 11.94 3.25
N LYS A 71 14.74 12.27 3.38
CA LYS A 71 13.98 12.93 2.31
C LYS A 71 14.67 14.20 1.83
N PRO A 72 14.55 14.55 0.53
CA PRO A 72 15.10 15.79 0.02
C PRO A 72 14.59 17.00 0.82
N ILE A 73 15.44 17.99 0.98
CA ILE A 73 15.06 19.29 1.50
C ILE A 73 14.50 20.10 0.32
N VAL A 74 13.25 20.50 0.43
CA VAL A 74 12.56 21.28 -0.61
C VAL A 74 12.16 22.61 0.00
N ASP A 75 12.78 23.69 -0.48
CA ASP A 75 12.45 25.06 -0.08
C ASP A 75 11.11 25.47 -0.70
N ILE A 76 10.33 26.28 0.02
CA ILE A 76 9.02 26.76 -0.45
C ILE A 76 9.12 27.53 -1.77
N THR A 77 10.23 28.24 -2.01
CA THR A 77 10.49 28.97 -3.25
C THR A 77 10.55 28.03 -4.45
N LEU A 78 11.21 26.87 -4.29
CA LEU A 78 11.27 25.84 -5.33
C LEU A 78 9.88 25.24 -5.61
N VAL A 79 9.04 25.10 -4.58
CA VAL A 79 7.66 24.64 -4.73
C VAL A 79 6.84 25.64 -5.54
N GLU A 80 6.94 26.93 -5.20
CA GLU A 80 6.27 28.03 -5.90
C GLU A 80 6.69 28.11 -7.38
N GLU A 81 8.00 28.08 -7.65
CA GLU A 81 8.55 28.08 -9.01
C GLU A 81 8.05 26.88 -9.82
N THR A 82 8.10 25.68 -9.23
CA THR A 82 7.65 24.44 -9.91
C THR A 82 6.15 24.49 -10.23
N ILE A 83 5.33 25.01 -9.31
CA ILE A 83 3.89 25.16 -9.55
C ILE A 83 3.64 26.20 -10.65
N SER A 84 4.32 27.35 -10.60
CA SER A 84 4.18 28.42 -11.60
C SER A 84 4.60 27.94 -13.00
N GLU A 85 5.72 27.22 -13.11
CA GLU A 85 6.17 26.65 -14.38
C GLU A 85 5.15 25.66 -14.99
N HIS A 86 4.44 24.90 -14.16
CA HIS A 86 3.54 23.85 -14.62
C HIS A 86 2.09 24.32 -14.85
N LEU A 87 1.55 25.10 -13.91
CA LEU A 87 0.14 25.51 -13.88
C LEU A 87 -0.06 27.01 -14.11
N GLY A 88 1.01 27.79 -14.13
CA GLY A 88 0.96 29.25 -14.15
C GLY A 88 0.92 29.86 -12.75
N ASP A 89 1.06 31.19 -12.70
CA ASP A 89 1.08 31.94 -11.45
C ASP A 89 -0.25 31.87 -10.68
N GLY A 90 -0.20 32.15 -9.37
CA GLY A 90 -1.40 32.29 -8.53
C GLY A 90 -1.71 31.11 -7.61
N ALA A 91 -0.74 30.24 -7.35
CA ALA A 91 -0.84 29.27 -6.25
C ALA A 91 -0.87 30.00 -4.90
N ILE A 92 -1.78 29.58 -4.01
CA ILE A 92 -1.94 30.11 -2.66
C ILE A 92 -2.04 28.98 -1.64
N GLU A 93 -1.91 29.31 -0.35
CA GLU A 93 -2.04 28.36 0.77
C GLU A 93 -1.11 27.14 0.68
N ILE A 94 0.10 27.33 0.13
CA ILE A 94 1.10 26.27 0.02
C ILE A 94 1.54 25.85 1.41
N THR A 95 1.17 24.63 1.81
CA THR A 95 1.38 24.13 3.17
C THR A 95 2.07 22.77 3.10
N PRO A 96 3.19 22.56 3.83
CA PRO A 96 3.83 21.26 3.90
C PRO A 96 2.89 20.28 4.61
N LEU A 97 2.79 19.08 4.04
CA LEU A 97 2.02 17.99 4.60
C LEU A 97 2.98 17.02 5.29
N GLN A 98 2.61 16.57 6.49
CA GLN A 98 3.38 15.59 7.24
C GLN A 98 2.99 14.16 6.84
N GLY A 99 3.96 13.24 6.93
CA GLY A 99 3.81 11.85 6.48
C GLY A 99 4.64 11.50 5.25
N GLY A 100 4.55 10.25 4.80
CA GLY A 100 5.40 9.65 3.77
C GLY A 100 6.80 9.28 4.28
N ASN A 101 7.47 8.33 3.64
CA ASN A 101 8.89 8.02 3.91
C ASN A 101 9.81 8.55 2.81
N LEU A 102 9.29 8.77 1.59
CA LEU A 102 10.12 8.94 0.38
C LEU A 102 9.93 10.29 -0.32
N SER A 103 8.88 11.03 0.02
CA SER A 103 8.58 12.30 -0.64
C SER A 103 8.35 13.42 0.36
N ARG A 104 8.71 14.63 -0.05
CA ARG A 104 8.18 15.86 0.52
C ARG A 104 6.89 16.22 -0.20
N VAL A 105 5.87 16.55 0.56
CA VAL A 105 4.51 16.73 0.05
C VAL A 105 3.99 18.07 0.51
N PHE A 106 3.36 18.81 -0.40
CA PHE A 106 2.74 20.10 -0.11
C PHE A 106 1.32 20.11 -0.67
N SER A 107 0.37 20.69 0.06
CA SER A 107 -0.93 21.03 -0.49
C SER A 107 -0.93 22.49 -0.91
N PHE A 108 -1.68 22.82 -1.96
CA PHE A 108 -1.87 24.20 -2.38
C PHE A 108 -3.25 24.37 -3.03
N ILE A 109 -3.67 25.61 -3.18
CA ILE A 109 -4.86 25.98 -3.95
C ILE A 109 -4.40 26.71 -5.21
N HIS A 110 -4.96 26.35 -6.36
CA HIS A 110 -4.75 27.05 -7.61
C HIS A 110 -6.07 27.15 -8.37
N GLU A 111 -6.42 28.35 -8.86
CA GLU A 111 -7.72 28.64 -9.49
C GLU A 111 -8.95 28.18 -8.67
N GLY A 112 -8.85 28.23 -7.33
CA GLY A 112 -9.93 27.82 -6.43
C GLY A 112 -10.08 26.31 -6.22
N GLN A 113 -9.20 25.49 -6.81
CA GLN A 113 -9.17 24.04 -6.65
C GLN A 113 -7.96 23.61 -5.80
N GLY A 114 -8.15 22.57 -4.97
CA GLY A 114 -7.09 22.00 -4.15
C GLY A 114 -6.23 21.00 -4.91
N TYR A 115 -4.91 21.04 -4.67
CA TYR A 115 -3.91 20.15 -5.24
C TYR A 115 -2.88 19.70 -4.21
N VAL A 116 -2.16 18.64 -4.56
CA VAL A 116 -1.01 18.13 -3.83
C VAL A 116 0.17 18.02 -4.78
N ILE A 117 1.32 18.57 -4.41
CA ILE A 117 2.59 18.38 -5.12
C ILE A 117 3.54 17.54 -4.26
N LYS A 118 4.17 16.55 -4.88
CA LYS A 118 5.15 15.65 -4.26
C LYS A 118 6.50 15.83 -4.93
N PHE A 119 7.57 15.76 -4.13
CA PHE A 119 8.96 15.79 -4.60
C PHE A 119 9.77 14.62 -4.06
N SER A 120 10.59 14.02 -4.92
CA SER A 120 11.53 12.94 -4.57
C SER A 120 12.83 13.12 -5.37
N ASP A 121 13.97 12.75 -4.79
CA ASP A 121 15.27 12.70 -5.48
C ASP A 121 15.53 11.33 -6.13
N LEU A 122 14.56 10.43 -6.04
CA LEU A 122 14.66 9.07 -6.55
C LEU A 122 14.21 9.02 -8.01
N GLU A 123 15.00 8.35 -8.85
CA GLU A 123 14.67 8.18 -10.26
C GLU A 123 13.41 7.32 -10.43
N GLY A 124 12.48 7.78 -11.26
CA GLY A 124 11.25 7.06 -11.58
C GLY A 124 10.17 7.08 -10.48
N ALA A 125 10.28 7.96 -9.48
CA ALA A 125 9.46 7.96 -8.27
C ALA A 125 7.95 7.99 -8.49
N TYR A 126 7.53 8.63 -9.58
CA TYR A 126 6.12 8.84 -9.84
C TYR A 126 5.61 8.12 -11.09
N GLN A 127 6.45 7.34 -11.79
CA GLN A 127 6.03 6.72 -13.06
C GLN A 127 4.86 5.75 -12.87
N SER A 128 4.94 4.85 -11.89
CA SER A 128 3.83 3.95 -11.56
C SER A 128 2.61 4.71 -11.01
N GLU A 129 2.81 5.75 -10.19
CA GLU A 129 1.72 6.59 -9.67
C GLU A 129 0.95 7.28 -10.80
N ILE A 130 1.66 7.87 -11.77
CA ILE A 130 1.09 8.52 -12.96
C ILE A 130 0.32 7.49 -13.79
N TYR A 131 0.90 6.31 -14.03
CA TYR A 131 0.23 5.25 -14.78
C TYR A 131 -1.08 4.82 -14.10
N VAL A 132 -1.03 4.49 -12.80
CA VAL A 132 -2.20 4.07 -12.02
C VAL A 132 -3.25 5.17 -11.98
N SER A 133 -2.84 6.40 -11.71
CA SER A 133 -3.74 7.56 -11.70
C SER A 133 -4.50 7.69 -13.01
N ASN A 134 -3.80 7.59 -14.15
CA ASN A 134 -4.42 7.64 -15.47
C ASN A 134 -5.33 6.42 -15.73
N LEU A 135 -4.89 5.21 -15.37
CA LEU A 135 -5.65 3.97 -15.57
C LEU A 135 -7.00 4.02 -14.83
N LEU A 136 -6.97 4.44 -13.56
CA LEU A 136 -8.13 4.47 -12.67
C LEU A 136 -9.09 5.62 -12.99
N SER A 137 -8.56 6.85 -13.08
CA SER A 137 -9.39 8.03 -13.29
C SER A 137 -10.08 8.05 -14.65
N SER A 138 -9.42 7.56 -15.70
CA SER A 138 -10.03 7.45 -17.04
C SER A 138 -11.15 6.41 -17.12
N GLN A 139 -11.29 5.55 -16.09
CA GLN A 139 -12.38 4.59 -15.95
C GLN A 139 -13.38 4.99 -14.84
N GLY A 140 -13.28 6.24 -14.38
CA GLY A 140 -14.19 6.87 -13.42
C GLY A 140 -14.06 6.34 -11.99
N ILE A 141 -12.95 5.67 -11.66
CA ILE A 141 -12.64 5.33 -10.27
C ILE A 141 -12.27 6.64 -9.56
N PRO A 142 -12.79 6.91 -8.35
CA PRO A 142 -12.49 8.14 -7.61
C PRO A 142 -11.07 8.07 -7.02
N PHE A 143 -10.06 8.17 -7.88
CA PHE A 143 -8.64 8.18 -7.53
C PHE A 143 -8.03 9.52 -7.94
N PRO A 144 -7.05 10.08 -7.20
CA PRO A 144 -6.46 11.39 -7.53
C PRO A 144 -5.91 11.41 -8.94
N ARG A 145 -6.34 12.39 -9.76
CA ARG A 145 -5.77 12.57 -11.10
C ARG A 145 -4.41 13.24 -10.99
N CYS A 146 -3.41 12.65 -11.63
CA CYS A 146 -2.15 13.31 -11.88
C CYS A 146 -2.38 14.34 -13.00
N ILE A 147 -2.26 15.61 -12.66
CA ILE A 147 -2.45 16.72 -13.57
C ILE A 147 -1.13 17.31 -14.08
N GLY A 148 -0.01 16.92 -13.45
CA GLY A 148 1.30 17.39 -13.82
C GLY A 148 2.41 16.53 -13.25
N HIS A 149 3.53 16.45 -13.96
CA HIS A 149 4.76 15.82 -13.46
C HIS A 149 5.96 16.35 -14.24
N GLY A 150 7.15 16.20 -13.67
CA GLY A 150 8.37 16.65 -14.33
C GLY A 150 9.61 16.48 -13.47
N LYS A 151 10.68 17.19 -13.86
CA LYS A 151 11.93 17.28 -13.13
C LYS A 151 12.25 18.74 -12.84
N THR A 152 12.78 19.01 -11.65
CA THR A 152 13.37 20.29 -11.29
C THR A 152 14.70 20.03 -10.56
N GLY A 153 15.81 20.43 -11.20
CA GLY A 153 17.15 20.03 -10.77
C GLY A 153 17.29 18.49 -10.71
N ASN A 154 17.62 17.96 -9.53
CA ASN A 154 17.76 16.53 -9.27
C ASN A 154 16.47 15.88 -8.73
N LEU A 155 15.38 16.65 -8.61
CA LEU A 155 14.12 16.16 -8.07
C LEU A 155 13.15 15.82 -9.20
N GLU A 156 12.44 14.71 -9.05
CA GLU A 156 11.19 14.44 -9.76
C GLU A 156 10.04 15.05 -8.95
N TYR A 157 8.99 15.48 -9.65
CA TYR A 157 7.76 15.94 -9.02
C TYR A 157 6.51 15.36 -9.69
N SER A 158 5.45 15.20 -8.89
CA SER A 158 4.09 14.91 -9.37
C SER A 158 3.09 15.86 -8.70
N ILE A 159 2.11 16.34 -9.48
CA ILE A 159 1.00 17.18 -9.05
C ILE A 159 -0.28 16.37 -9.24
N LEU A 160 -1.01 16.16 -8.15
CA LEU A 160 -2.28 15.45 -8.13
C LEU A 160 -3.40 16.37 -7.65
N GLU A 161 -4.62 16.08 -8.09
CA GLU A 161 -5.81 16.64 -7.45
C GLU A 161 -5.86 16.29 -5.97
N LYS A 162 -6.19 17.29 -5.14
CA LYS A 162 -6.56 17.03 -3.76
C LYS A 162 -8.01 16.58 -3.74
N ILE A 163 -8.26 15.39 -3.20
CA ILE A 163 -9.62 14.90 -3.00
C ILE A 163 -10.12 15.40 -1.65
N GLU A 164 -11.32 15.99 -1.66
CA GLU A 164 -12.00 16.48 -0.47
C GLU A 164 -12.61 15.35 0.36
N GLY A 165 -12.71 15.57 1.67
CA GLY A 165 -13.25 14.62 2.64
C GLY A 165 -12.23 14.26 3.71
N ARG A 166 -12.63 13.36 4.61
CA ARG A 166 -11.78 12.81 5.67
C ARG A 166 -11.74 11.29 5.56
N ASN A 167 -10.77 10.66 6.23
CA ASN A 167 -10.60 9.21 6.19
C ASN A 167 -11.88 8.52 6.69
N LEU A 168 -12.31 7.46 6.01
CA LEU A 168 -13.48 6.68 6.40
C LEU A 168 -13.32 6.12 7.83
N ALA A 169 -12.08 5.87 8.24
CA ALA A 169 -11.69 5.50 9.60
C ALA A 169 -12.19 6.49 10.68
N ASP A 170 -12.34 7.77 10.34
CA ASP A 170 -12.71 8.85 11.28
C ASP A 170 -14.24 8.94 11.50
N PHE A 171 -15.01 8.14 10.77
CA PHE A 171 -16.46 8.02 10.93
C PHE A 171 -16.81 6.92 11.93
N SER A 172 -17.98 7.04 12.57
CA SER A 172 -18.48 5.98 13.45
C SER A 172 -18.73 4.68 12.69
N ALA A 173 -18.67 3.53 13.37
CA ALA A 173 -18.93 2.23 12.75
C ALA A 173 -20.29 2.16 12.02
N GLU A 174 -21.30 2.85 12.54
CA GLU A 174 -22.61 2.94 11.89
C GLU A 174 -22.58 3.76 10.60
N GLU A 175 -21.83 4.86 10.57
CA GLU A 175 -21.62 5.64 9.35
C GLU A 175 -20.80 4.85 8.33
N GLN A 176 -19.75 4.15 8.75
CA GLN A 176 -18.96 3.27 7.88
C GLN A 176 -19.83 2.16 7.28
N ARG A 177 -20.67 1.50 8.09
CA ARG A 177 -21.64 0.49 7.62
C ARG A 177 -22.58 1.04 6.55
N ARG A 178 -23.07 2.27 6.69
CA ARG A 178 -23.91 2.92 5.68
C ARG A 178 -23.19 3.21 4.36
N ARG A 179 -21.86 3.22 4.34
CA ARG A 179 -21.04 3.39 3.13
C ARG A 179 -20.64 2.08 2.48
N LEU A 180 -20.79 0.95 3.18
CA LEU A 180 -20.38 -0.36 2.67
C LEU A 180 -20.98 -0.69 1.29
N PRO A 181 -22.27 -0.49 0.99
CA PRO A 181 -22.79 -0.78 -0.36
C PRO A 181 -22.13 0.05 -1.47
N GLU A 182 -21.81 1.31 -1.20
CA GLU A 182 -21.08 2.15 -2.15
C GLU A 182 -19.63 1.67 -2.34
N LEU A 183 -18.96 1.28 -1.25
CA LEU A 183 -17.62 0.70 -1.30
C LEU A 183 -17.57 -0.58 -2.11
N ILE A 184 -18.51 -1.51 -1.88
CA ILE A 184 -18.60 -2.76 -2.62
C ILE A 184 -18.81 -2.48 -4.11
N ARG A 185 -19.63 -1.48 -4.47
CA ARG A 185 -19.79 -1.06 -5.87
C ARG A 185 -18.48 -0.52 -6.46
N ILE A 186 -17.72 0.28 -5.70
CA ILE A 186 -16.44 0.81 -6.17
C ILE A 186 -15.40 -0.31 -6.31
N LEU A 187 -15.30 -1.20 -5.32
CA LEU A 187 -14.43 -2.39 -5.36
C LEU A 187 -14.78 -3.27 -6.56
N THR A 188 -16.06 -3.53 -6.82
CA THR A 188 -16.50 -4.29 -8.00
C THR A 188 -16.07 -3.63 -9.31
N ARG A 189 -16.07 -2.29 -9.38
CA ARG A 189 -15.55 -1.56 -10.54
C ARG A 189 -14.04 -1.67 -10.66
N LEU A 190 -13.29 -1.59 -9.56
CA LEU A 190 -11.84 -1.83 -9.54
C LEU A 190 -11.50 -3.22 -10.10
N ASN A 191 -12.26 -4.25 -9.69
CA ASN A 191 -12.06 -5.63 -10.11
C ASN A 191 -12.22 -5.84 -11.62
N HIS A 192 -12.89 -4.92 -12.32
CA HIS A 192 -13.21 -5.03 -13.75
C HIS A 192 -12.62 -3.87 -14.59
N ILE A 193 -11.58 -3.22 -14.09
CA ILE A 193 -10.79 -2.26 -14.87
C ILE A 193 -10.24 -2.94 -16.12
N ASP A 194 -10.39 -2.29 -17.27
CA ASP A 194 -9.69 -2.68 -18.48
C ASP A 194 -8.20 -2.36 -18.32
N LEU A 195 -7.37 -3.41 -18.30
CA LEU A 195 -5.93 -3.31 -18.12
C LEU A 195 -5.18 -2.89 -19.40
N ARG A 196 -5.88 -2.56 -20.49
CA ARG A 196 -5.34 -1.93 -21.72
C ARG A 196 -4.14 -2.67 -22.35
N GLY A 197 -4.12 -4.00 -22.21
CA GLY A 197 -3.04 -4.84 -22.73
C GLY A 197 -1.82 -4.98 -21.82
N ALA A 198 -1.83 -4.45 -20.59
CA ALA A 198 -0.78 -4.69 -19.61
C ALA A 198 -0.59 -6.20 -19.35
N HIS A 199 0.66 -6.59 -19.15
CA HIS A 199 1.10 -7.98 -18.96
C HIS A 199 1.64 -8.22 -17.55
N GLY A 200 1.94 -9.47 -17.22
CA GLY A 200 2.56 -9.84 -15.94
C GLY A 200 1.64 -9.73 -14.71
N TYR A 201 2.23 -10.04 -13.56
CA TYR A 201 1.62 -10.13 -12.23
C TYR A 201 2.44 -9.35 -11.21
N GLY A 202 1.88 -9.17 -10.01
CA GLY A 202 2.54 -8.47 -8.92
C GLY A 202 2.65 -6.98 -9.16
N TRP A 203 3.63 -6.34 -8.52
CA TRP A 203 3.80 -4.88 -8.51
C TRP A 203 3.73 -4.26 -9.91
N ILE A 204 2.95 -3.20 -10.04
CA ILE A 204 2.85 -2.44 -11.30
C ILE A 204 4.10 -1.58 -11.47
N GLY A 205 4.94 -1.94 -12.43
CA GLY A 205 6.13 -1.19 -12.80
C GLY A 205 5.80 0.07 -13.62
N ALA A 206 6.83 0.84 -13.93
CA ALA A 206 6.72 2.08 -14.69
C ALA A 206 6.12 1.94 -16.10
N SER A 207 6.27 0.77 -16.74
CA SER A 207 5.64 0.48 -18.04
C SER A 207 4.13 0.24 -17.94
N GLY A 208 3.61 0.08 -16.71
CA GLY A 208 2.25 -0.37 -16.46
C GLY A 208 2.09 -1.88 -16.42
N ASP A 209 3.15 -2.66 -16.67
CA ASP A 209 3.16 -4.13 -16.55
C ASP A 209 3.46 -4.57 -15.11
N GLY A 210 2.99 -5.77 -14.77
CA GLY A 210 3.37 -6.45 -13.54
C GLY A 210 4.81 -6.97 -13.64
N ALA A 211 5.58 -6.81 -12.56
CA ALA A 211 7.00 -7.18 -12.51
C ALA A 211 7.28 -8.70 -12.56
N PHE A 212 6.26 -9.55 -12.45
CA PHE A 212 6.41 -10.99 -12.31
C PHE A 212 5.67 -11.77 -13.41
N PRO A 213 6.19 -12.94 -13.85
CA PRO A 213 5.53 -13.74 -14.87
C PRO A 213 4.29 -14.47 -14.36
N THR A 214 4.22 -14.82 -13.07
CA THR A 214 3.05 -15.44 -12.44
C THR A 214 2.73 -14.81 -11.09
N TRP A 215 1.49 -15.02 -10.61
CA TRP A 215 1.10 -14.67 -9.24
C TRP A 215 1.97 -15.37 -8.20
N LYS A 216 2.37 -16.62 -8.47
CA LYS A 216 3.23 -17.40 -7.60
C LYS A 216 4.61 -16.77 -7.41
N ASP A 217 5.27 -16.42 -8.51
CA ASP A 217 6.58 -15.76 -8.46
C ASP A 217 6.51 -14.46 -7.67
N TYR A 218 5.40 -13.72 -7.80
CA TYR A 218 5.16 -12.50 -7.05
C TYR A 218 5.07 -12.77 -5.54
N TRP A 219 4.14 -13.61 -5.07
CA TRP A 219 4.00 -13.79 -3.63
C TRP A 219 5.20 -14.51 -3.00
N GLU A 220 5.90 -15.40 -3.72
CA GLU A 220 7.16 -15.99 -3.25
C GLU A 220 8.22 -14.90 -3.05
N SER A 221 8.32 -13.93 -3.97
CA SER A 221 9.25 -12.81 -3.82
C SER A 221 8.95 -11.92 -2.60
N VAL A 222 7.66 -11.71 -2.29
CA VAL A 222 7.24 -10.90 -1.12
C VAL A 222 7.74 -11.52 0.19
N TYR A 223 7.93 -12.84 0.23
CA TYR A 223 8.38 -13.61 1.39
C TYR A 223 9.79 -14.18 1.25
N ALA A 224 10.58 -13.73 0.28
CA ALA A 224 11.97 -14.12 0.15
C ALA A 224 12.76 -13.73 1.41
N GLU A 225 13.73 -14.56 1.80
CA GLU A 225 14.56 -14.37 2.99
C GLU A 225 15.56 -13.22 2.83
N ASP A 226 16.18 -13.15 1.66
CA ASP A 226 17.30 -12.29 1.30
C ASP A 226 16.85 -10.92 0.77
N GLN A 227 15.76 -10.38 1.31
CA GLN A 227 15.33 -9.02 1.01
C GLN A 227 16.37 -8.03 1.52
N THR A 228 16.81 -7.14 0.63
CA THR A 228 17.80 -6.08 0.91
C THR A 228 17.27 -4.73 0.45
N GLY A 229 17.70 -3.66 1.13
CA GLY A 229 17.37 -2.26 0.82
C GLY A 229 15.91 -1.85 1.03
N SER A 230 14.98 -2.79 1.14
CA SER A 230 13.56 -2.50 1.37
C SER A 230 13.19 -2.35 2.84
N PHE A 231 11.95 -1.95 3.10
CA PHE A 231 11.37 -2.01 4.44
C PHE A 231 11.45 -3.43 5.05
N TRP A 232 11.54 -4.49 4.25
CA TRP A 232 11.70 -5.87 4.73
C TRP A 232 13.16 -6.32 4.85
N GLU A 233 14.13 -5.42 4.71
CA GLU A 233 15.53 -5.79 4.91
C GLU A 233 15.73 -6.48 6.27
N ASN A 234 16.39 -7.64 6.22
CA ASN A 234 16.68 -8.51 7.36
C ASN A 234 15.43 -8.94 8.17
N TRP A 235 14.25 -9.05 7.56
CA TRP A 235 13.02 -9.39 8.29
C TRP A 235 13.07 -10.76 8.99
N TYR A 236 13.89 -11.72 8.54
CA TYR A 236 14.10 -13.00 9.23
C TYR A 236 14.62 -12.84 10.66
N ALA A 237 15.33 -11.75 10.97
CA ALA A 237 15.75 -11.46 12.34
C ALA A 237 14.56 -11.31 13.31
N LEU A 238 13.38 -10.93 12.80
CA LEU A 238 12.15 -10.77 13.58
C LEU A 238 11.75 -12.06 14.30
N PHE A 239 12.07 -13.24 13.77
CA PHE A 239 11.83 -14.52 14.45
C PHE A 239 12.55 -14.65 15.80
N HIS A 240 13.62 -13.88 16.00
CA HIS A 240 14.43 -13.91 17.21
C HIS A 240 14.30 -12.64 18.04
N THR A 241 13.88 -11.53 17.44
CA THR A 241 13.90 -10.19 18.06
C THR A 241 12.50 -9.62 18.34
N SER A 242 11.43 -10.30 17.93
CA SER A 242 10.06 -9.78 17.99
C SER A 242 9.03 -10.86 18.39
N CYS A 243 7.74 -10.55 18.26
CA CYS A 243 6.65 -11.50 18.49
C CYS A 243 6.36 -12.44 17.30
N LEU A 244 7.09 -12.33 16.18
CA LEU A 244 6.91 -13.22 15.03
C LEU A 244 7.35 -14.65 15.37
N GLU A 245 6.39 -15.56 15.54
CA GLU A 245 6.67 -16.98 15.79
C GLU A 245 6.99 -17.68 14.46
N LYS A 246 8.16 -18.32 14.39
CA LYS A 246 8.60 -19.00 13.17
C LYS A 246 7.67 -20.15 12.78
N GLU A 247 7.25 -20.96 13.75
CA GLU A 247 6.39 -22.12 13.52
C GLU A 247 5.01 -21.70 13.00
N VAL A 248 4.49 -20.56 13.47
CA VAL A 248 3.23 -19.98 12.98
C VAL A 248 3.40 -19.46 11.57
N PHE A 249 4.49 -18.74 11.29
CA PHE A 249 4.78 -18.25 9.95
C PHE A 249 4.89 -19.40 8.94
N ASP A 250 5.68 -20.43 9.26
CA ASP A 250 5.89 -21.60 8.40
C ASP A 250 4.55 -22.36 8.13
N GLU A 251 3.71 -22.51 9.16
CA GLU A 251 2.37 -23.11 9.03
C GLU A 251 1.48 -22.31 8.09
N ILE A 252 1.37 -20.99 8.28
CA ILE A 252 0.53 -20.15 7.44
C ILE A 252 1.11 -20.03 6.01
N TYR A 253 2.43 -20.00 5.83
CA TYR A 253 3.08 -20.04 4.53
C TYR A 253 2.78 -21.34 3.78
N SER A 254 2.77 -22.47 4.49
CA SER A 254 2.37 -23.77 3.93
C SER A 254 0.91 -23.75 3.47
N ARG A 255 0.01 -23.11 4.23
CA ARG A 255 -1.39 -22.93 3.83
C ARG A 255 -1.55 -21.98 2.64
N LEU A 256 -0.82 -20.86 2.60
CA LEU A 256 -0.76 -19.99 1.42
C LEU A 256 -0.37 -20.81 0.18
N THR A 257 0.68 -21.62 0.28
CA THR A 257 1.14 -22.49 -0.81
C THR A 257 0.05 -23.49 -1.25
N ALA A 258 -0.70 -24.03 -0.30
CA ALA A 258 -1.78 -24.97 -0.59
C ALA A 258 -3.00 -24.32 -1.27
N TYR A 259 -3.29 -23.04 -1.01
CA TYR A 259 -4.45 -22.34 -1.57
C TYR A 259 -4.13 -21.41 -2.74
N SER A 260 -2.89 -20.96 -2.92
CA SER A 260 -2.53 -19.95 -3.93
C SER A 260 -2.80 -20.40 -5.36
N HIS A 261 -2.80 -21.71 -5.64
CA HIS A 261 -3.13 -22.25 -6.95
C HIS A 261 -4.55 -21.90 -7.44
N TYR A 262 -5.50 -21.65 -6.52
CA TYR A 262 -6.83 -21.16 -6.89
C TYR A 262 -6.78 -19.69 -7.37
N ASN A 263 -5.80 -18.91 -6.91
CA ASN A 263 -5.62 -17.50 -7.29
C ASN A 263 -4.79 -17.35 -8.59
N ASP A 264 -3.88 -18.28 -8.88
CA ASP A 264 -2.81 -18.13 -9.89
C ASP A 264 -3.29 -17.72 -11.29
N SER A 265 -4.45 -18.22 -11.72
CA SER A 265 -4.98 -17.94 -13.07
C SER A 265 -5.69 -16.59 -13.18
N HIS A 266 -5.91 -15.89 -12.07
CA HIS A 266 -6.68 -14.66 -12.01
C HIS A 266 -5.76 -13.44 -12.04
N ARG A 267 -6.00 -12.55 -13.00
CA ARG A 267 -5.19 -11.36 -13.23
C ARG A 267 -6.06 -10.13 -13.41
N TYR A 268 -6.18 -9.37 -12.34
CA TYR A 268 -6.99 -8.17 -12.20
C TYR A 268 -6.19 -7.10 -11.48
N PHE A 269 -6.67 -5.87 -11.54
CA PHE A 269 -6.11 -4.80 -10.74
C PHE A 269 -6.36 -5.07 -9.25
N ILE A 270 -5.30 -4.96 -8.45
CA ILE A 270 -5.33 -4.99 -6.99
C ILE A 270 -4.85 -3.62 -6.50
N HIS A 271 -5.66 -2.95 -5.68
CA HIS A 271 -5.25 -1.75 -4.96
C HIS A 271 -4.17 -2.08 -3.92
N GLY A 272 -4.28 -3.22 -3.23
CA GLY A 272 -3.25 -3.78 -2.36
C GLY A 272 -3.22 -3.17 -0.95
N ASP A 273 -3.99 -2.10 -0.75
CA ASP A 273 -4.19 -1.41 0.54
C ASP A 273 -5.61 -0.83 0.69
N PHE A 274 -6.62 -1.60 0.26
CA PHE A 274 -8.02 -1.15 0.18
C PHE A 274 -8.74 -1.17 1.55
N HIS A 275 -8.41 -0.21 2.42
CA HIS A 275 -8.99 -0.10 3.76
C HIS A 275 -9.43 1.32 4.12
N GLN A 276 -10.20 1.49 5.19
CA GLN A 276 -10.84 2.74 5.62
C GLN A 276 -9.90 3.94 5.88
N TRP A 277 -8.60 3.73 6.11
CA TRP A 277 -7.63 4.84 6.19
C TRP A 277 -7.18 5.36 4.82
N ASN A 278 -7.39 4.62 3.73
CA ASN A 278 -7.04 5.04 2.37
C ASN A 278 -8.28 5.42 1.55
N ILE A 279 -9.43 5.52 2.22
CA ILE A 279 -10.71 5.84 1.61
C ILE A 279 -11.17 7.16 2.22
N LEU A 280 -11.54 8.11 1.37
CA LEU A 280 -12.09 9.40 1.78
C LEU A 280 -13.61 9.44 1.62
N SER A 281 -14.26 10.15 2.54
CA SER A 281 -15.70 10.36 2.55
C SER A 281 -16.02 11.78 3.05
N ASP A 282 -17.07 12.37 2.48
CA ASP A 282 -17.69 13.61 2.98
C ASP A 282 -18.84 13.32 3.99
N GLY A 283 -19.05 12.05 4.33
CA GLY A 283 -20.15 11.53 5.15
C GLY A 283 -21.38 11.12 4.34
N SER A 284 -21.64 11.78 3.22
CA SER A 284 -22.76 11.48 2.32
C SER A 284 -22.41 10.51 1.20
N ARG A 285 -21.13 10.41 0.83
CA ARG A 285 -20.60 9.50 -0.19
C ARG A 285 -19.09 9.28 -0.04
N ILE A 286 -18.60 8.22 -0.68
CA ILE A 286 -17.16 8.04 -0.92
C ILE A 286 -16.68 9.06 -1.97
N THR A 287 -15.68 9.84 -1.61
CA THR A 287 -15.11 10.90 -2.44
C THR A 287 -13.79 10.49 -3.08
N GLY A 288 -13.03 9.59 -2.46
CA GLY A 288 -11.71 9.18 -2.94
C GLY A 288 -11.23 7.84 -2.43
N ILE A 289 -10.34 7.24 -3.19
CA ILE A 289 -9.46 6.14 -2.81
C ILE A 289 -8.03 6.61 -3.08
N LEU A 290 -7.16 6.46 -2.10
CA LEU A 290 -5.79 6.97 -2.10
C LEU A 290 -4.82 5.81 -1.90
N ASP A 291 -3.53 6.11 -2.13
CA ASP A 291 -2.39 5.34 -1.60
C ASP A 291 -2.50 3.82 -1.83
N CYS A 292 -2.23 3.40 -3.07
CA CYS A 292 -2.28 2.00 -3.44
C CYS A 292 -0.89 1.35 -3.39
N ASN A 293 -0.85 0.13 -2.86
CA ASN A 293 0.23 -0.82 -3.08
C ASN A 293 -0.13 -1.66 -4.32
N CYS A 294 -0.22 -0.97 -5.47
CA CYS A 294 -0.86 -1.49 -6.66
C CYS A 294 -0.15 -2.72 -7.27
N ALA A 295 -0.92 -3.75 -7.59
CA ALA A 295 -0.43 -4.98 -8.21
C ALA A 295 -1.44 -5.57 -9.21
N TYR A 296 -0.98 -6.56 -9.99
CA TYR A 296 -1.87 -7.43 -10.76
C TYR A 296 -1.94 -8.84 -10.17
N GLY A 297 -3.15 -9.36 -9.96
CA GLY A 297 -3.37 -10.69 -9.42
C GLY A 297 -4.85 -10.95 -9.14
N ASP A 298 -5.15 -11.75 -8.14
CA ASP A 298 -6.52 -11.99 -7.74
C ASP A 298 -7.11 -10.80 -6.96
N PHE A 299 -8.16 -10.17 -7.50
CA PHE A 299 -8.84 -9.04 -6.87
C PHE A 299 -9.43 -9.34 -5.48
N LEU A 300 -9.61 -10.62 -5.12
CA LEU A 300 -10.10 -11.00 -3.78
C LEU A 300 -9.12 -10.61 -2.66
N VAL A 301 -7.88 -10.25 -3.00
CA VAL A 301 -6.93 -9.61 -2.09
C VAL A 301 -7.51 -8.33 -1.49
N ASP A 302 -8.11 -7.45 -2.29
CA ASP A 302 -8.69 -6.20 -1.77
C ASP A 302 -9.94 -6.45 -0.92
N LEU A 303 -10.73 -7.48 -1.26
CA LEU A 303 -11.86 -7.90 -0.44
C LEU A 303 -11.39 -8.41 0.93
N ALA A 304 -10.36 -9.25 0.95
CA ALA A 304 -9.76 -9.75 2.19
C ALA A 304 -9.23 -8.60 3.04
N ILE A 305 -8.55 -7.62 2.45
CA ILE A 305 -8.07 -6.43 3.16
C ILE A 305 -9.25 -5.66 3.77
N LEU A 306 -10.28 -5.34 2.98
CA LEU A 306 -11.44 -4.59 3.45
C LEU A 306 -12.16 -5.30 4.60
N ASP A 307 -12.39 -6.60 4.46
CA ASP A 307 -13.07 -7.42 5.47
C ASP A 307 -12.31 -7.45 6.81
N ARG A 308 -10.97 -7.57 6.77
CA ARG A 308 -10.16 -7.55 7.99
C ARG A 308 -10.14 -6.20 8.68
N HIS A 309 -10.20 -5.10 7.94
CA HIS A 309 -10.17 -3.75 8.51
C HIS A 309 -11.55 -3.25 8.95
N MET A 310 -12.62 -3.78 8.35
CA MET A 310 -14.02 -3.51 8.71
C MET A 310 -14.68 -4.72 9.38
N ASP A 311 -13.96 -5.38 10.31
CA ASP A 311 -14.49 -6.53 11.04
C ASP A 311 -15.86 -6.20 11.69
N GLY A 312 -16.79 -7.16 11.65
CA GLY A 312 -18.17 -6.99 12.13
C GLY A 312 -19.11 -6.20 11.21
N HIS A 313 -18.69 -5.85 9.98
CA HIS A 313 -19.54 -5.18 8.99
C HIS A 313 -20.16 -6.11 7.93
N ASN A 314 -19.93 -7.43 8.01
CA ASN A 314 -20.41 -8.42 7.03
C ASN A 314 -19.95 -8.09 5.60
N VAL A 315 -18.69 -7.69 5.44
CA VAL A 315 -18.12 -7.24 4.16
C VAL A 315 -18.23 -8.33 3.09
N VAL A 316 -17.79 -9.55 3.39
CA VAL A 316 -17.81 -10.68 2.44
C VAL A 316 -19.23 -10.99 1.98
N GLN A 317 -20.19 -11.10 2.90
CA GLN A 317 -21.59 -11.38 2.54
C GLN A 317 -22.17 -10.27 1.67
N THR A 318 -21.96 -9.00 2.05
CA THR A 318 -22.44 -7.84 1.27
C THR A 318 -21.82 -7.82 -0.13
N TYR A 319 -20.56 -8.20 -0.25
CA TYR A 319 -19.89 -8.36 -1.54
C TYR A 319 -20.54 -9.47 -2.37
N GLN A 320 -20.73 -10.66 -1.81
CA GLN A 320 -21.36 -11.80 -2.50
C GLN A 320 -22.78 -11.48 -2.97
N ASP A 321 -23.59 -10.85 -2.12
CA ASP A 321 -24.95 -10.43 -2.46
C ASP A 321 -24.93 -9.47 -3.66
N HIS A 322 -24.02 -8.48 -3.64
CA HIS A 322 -23.87 -7.54 -4.75
C HIS A 322 -23.42 -8.22 -6.06
N GLN A 323 -22.48 -9.17 -5.99
CA GLN A 323 -22.06 -9.92 -7.18
C GLN A 323 -23.21 -10.75 -7.75
N ALA A 324 -23.98 -11.40 -6.90
CA ALA A 324 -25.15 -12.20 -7.30
C ALA A 324 -26.23 -11.32 -7.96
N GLU A 325 -26.53 -10.16 -7.39
CA GLU A 325 -27.46 -9.18 -7.98
C GLU A 325 -26.98 -8.67 -9.34
N ALA A 326 -25.68 -8.47 -9.51
CA ALA A 326 -25.06 -8.05 -10.76
C ALA A 326 -24.89 -9.20 -11.78
N GLY A 327 -25.18 -10.45 -11.40
CA GLY A 327 -25.03 -11.63 -12.24
C GLY A 327 -23.58 -12.09 -12.44
N PHE A 328 -22.66 -11.66 -11.58
CA PHE A 328 -21.27 -12.12 -11.59
C PHE A 328 -21.15 -13.45 -10.84
N VAL A 329 -20.49 -14.43 -11.47
CA VAL A 329 -20.09 -15.69 -10.84
C VAL A 329 -18.58 -15.63 -10.63
N ILE A 330 -18.15 -15.84 -9.38
CA ILE A 330 -16.73 -15.91 -9.03
C ILE A 330 -16.40 -17.39 -8.74
N PRO A 331 -15.68 -18.08 -9.65
CA PRO A 331 -15.25 -19.46 -9.43
C PRO A 331 -14.36 -19.56 -8.20
N ASP A 332 -14.50 -20.67 -7.46
CA ASP A 332 -13.67 -21.02 -6.30
C ASP A 332 -13.55 -19.88 -5.27
N PHE A 333 -14.64 -19.11 -5.09
CA PHE A 333 -14.63 -17.88 -4.29
C PHE A 333 -14.07 -18.09 -2.88
N ASN A 334 -14.49 -19.15 -2.19
CA ASN A 334 -14.08 -19.41 -0.81
C ASN A 334 -12.58 -19.75 -0.74
N GLU A 335 -12.12 -20.61 -1.64
CA GLU A 335 -10.73 -21.07 -1.73
C GLU A 335 -9.80 -19.92 -2.10
N ARG A 336 -10.19 -19.10 -3.08
CA ARG A 336 -9.45 -17.90 -3.49
C ARG A 336 -9.40 -16.85 -2.39
N LEU A 337 -10.50 -16.64 -1.68
CA LEU A 337 -10.55 -15.70 -0.56
C LEU A 337 -9.68 -16.17 0.61
N LYS A 338 -9.62 -17.48 0.89
CA LYS A 338 -8.65 -18.05 1.85
C LYS A 338 -7.21 -17.79 1.42
N GLY A 339 -6.88 -18.04 0.15
CA GLY A 339 -5.57 -17.70 -0.41
C GLY A 339 -5.21 -16.23 -0.23
N ALA A 340 -6.16 -15.33 -0.48
CA ALA A 340 -6.02 -13.89 -0.25
C ALA A 340 -5.80 -13.53 1.23
N TYR A 341 -6.56 -14.13 2.16
CA TYR A 341 -6.34 -13.93 3.60
C TYR A 341 -4.97 -14.42 4.05
N TYR A 342 -4.50 -15.58 3.57
CA TYR A 342 -3.14 -16.04 3.90
C TYR A 342 -2.07 -15.13 3.32
N PHE A 343 -2.25 -14.69 2.07
CA PHE A 343 -1.31 -13.80 1.40
C PHE A 343 -1.17 -12.48 2.15
N LYS A 344 -2.25 -11.74 2.44
CA LYS A 344 -2.14 -10.47 3.18
C LYS A 344 -1.98 -10.65 4.69
N GLY A 345 -2.43 -11.76 5.24
CA GLY A 345 -2.29 -12.09 6.65
C GLY A 345 -0.84 -12.31 7.06
N LEU A 346 -0.05 -13.05 6.26
CA LEU A 346 1.39 -13.23 6.49
C LEU A 346 2.14 -11.89 6.46
N ASP A 347 1.79 -11.03 5.51
CA ASP A 347 2.32 -9.68 5.40
C ASP A 347 2.03 -8.88 6.68
N GLY A 348 0.79 -8.93 7.15
CA GLY A 348 0.35 -8.35 8.41
C GLY A 348 1.12 -8.90 9.62
N LEU A 349 1.32 -10.22 9.74
CA LEU A 349 2.09 -10.81 10.85
C LEU A 349 3.52 -10.25 10.91
N ARG A 350 4.23 -10.19 9.78
CA ARG A 350 5.58 -9.61 9.73
C ARG A 350 5.56 -8.12 10.06
N PHE A 351 4.56 -7.39 9.57
CA PHE A 351 4.42 -5.95 9.79
C PHE A 351 4.20 -5.66 11.27
N TYR A 352 3.20 -6.28 11.89
CA TYR A 352 2.88 -6.10 13.30
C TYR A 352 4.06 -6.46 14.21
N ALA A 353 4.79 -7.52 13.85
CA ALA A 353 5.99 -7.91 14.57
C ALA A 353 7.11 -6.86 14.47
N LYS A 354 7.35 -6.32 13.27
CA LYS A 354 8.33 -5.25 13.04
C LYS A 354 7.95 -3.95 13.77
N MET A 355 6.65 -3.64 13.86
CA MET A 355 6.13 -2.48 14.57
C MET A 355 6.00 -2.68 16.09
N GLY A 356 6.17 -3.90 16.60
CA GLY A 356 5.99 -4.24 18.02
C GLY A 356 4.54 -4.29 18.48
N TRP A 357 3.57 -4.46 17.57
CA TRP A 357 2.14 -4.47 17.85
C TRP A 357 1.64 -5.89 18.15
N THR A 358 1.91 -6.35 19.37
CA THR A 358 1.64 -7.72 19.81
C THR A 358 0.16 -8.12 19.76
N ASP A 359 -0.75 -7.19 20.06
CA ASP A 359 -2.19 -7.48 20.07
C ASP A 359 -2.74 -7.69 18.66
N ALA A 360 -2.34 -6.83 17.70
CA ALA A 360 -2.69 -6.96 16.29
C ALA A 360 -2.11 -8.24 15.68
N TYR A 361 -0.88 -8.59 16.04
CA TYR A 361 -0.25 -9.86 15.70
C TYR A 361 -1.06 -11.05 16.23
N ALA A 362 -1.38 -11.08 17.53
CA ALA A 362 -2.10 -12.19 18.14
C ALA A 362 -3.50 -12.39 17.55
N TYR A 363 -4.24 -11.30 17.31
CA TYR A 363 -5.55 -11.33 16.67
C TYR A 363 -5.47 -11.89 15.25
N THR A 364 -4.51 -11.42 14.45
CA THR A 364 -4.32 -11.88 13.05
C THR A 364 -3.89 -13.34 13.00
N ARG A 365 -2.94 -13.75 13.85
CA ARG A 365 -2.51 -15.14 14.00
C ARG A 365 -3.68 -16.08 14.29
N ASN A 366 -4.52 -15.73 15.28
CA ASN A 366 -5.64 -16.56 15.67
C ASN A 366 -6.69 -16.67 14.55
N PHE A 367 -6.94 -15.58 13.83
CA PHE A 367 -7.80 -15.58 12.64
C PHE A 367 -7.26 -16.54 11.57
N LEU A 368 -5.99 -16.40 11.16
CA LEU A 368 -5.40 -17.19 10.08
C LEU A 368 -5.35 -18.69 10.43
N LEU A 369 -4.98 -19.03 11.66
CA LEU A 369 -5.00 -20.43 12.13
C LEU A 369 -6.42 -21.02 12.21
N GLY A 370 -7.43 -20.16 12.34
CA GLY A 370 -8.85 -20.51 12.44
C GLY A 370 -9.59 -20.69 11.11
N LEU A 371 -9.04 -20.22 9.97
CA LEU A 371 -9.72 -20.21 8.66
C LEU A 371 -10.16 -21.59 8.13
N ASP A 372 -9.54 -22.69 8.57
CA ASP A 372 -9.92 -24.05 8.17
C ASP A 372 -10.86 -24.74 9.17
N LYS A 373 -11.17 -24.08 10.29
CA LYS A 373 -12.07 -24.60 11.32
C LYS A 373 -13.51 -24.08 11.18
N SER A 374 -13.73 -23.14 10.26
CA SER A 374 -15.00 -22.45 10.01
C SER A 374 -15.78 -23.06 8.87
#